data_AF-A0A6B3HEB8-F1
#
_entry.id   AF-A0A6B3HEB8-F1
#
_cell.length_a   1.000
_cell.length_b   1.000
_cell.length_c   1.000
_cell.angle_alpha   90.00
_cell.angle_beta   90.00
_cell.angle_gamma   90.00
#
_symmetry.space_group_name_H-M   'P 1'
#
loop_
_entity.id
_entity.type
_entity.pdbx_description
1 polymer ?
#
loop_
_entity_poly.entity_id
_entity_poly.type
_entity_poly.pdbx_seq_one_letter_code
_entity_poly.pdbx_strand_id
1 'polypeptide(L)' 'MTAETSQTLDRGLRVLKLLADTDHGLTVTELSNKLGVNRTVVYRLLATLEQHALVRRDL' A
#
# COMPACT_ATOMS: atom_id res chain seq x y z
N MET A 1 -2.85 -18.81 -19.87
CA MET A 1 -3.67 -18.79 -18.64
C MET A 1 -3.01 -17.81 -17.69
N THR A 2 -3.63 -16.68 -17.38
CA THR A 2 -3.15 -15.81 -16.30
C THR A 2 -3.31 -16.57 -14.99
N ALA A 3 -2.22 -16.83 -14.28
CA ALA A 3 -2.28 -17.46 -12.96
C ALA A 3 -3.17 -16.62 -12.05
N GLU A 4 -4.07 -17.25 -11.29
CA GLU A 4 -4.82 -16.53 -10.26
C GLU A 4 -3.85 -16.06 -9.17
N THR A 5 -3.75 -14.74 -9.00
CA THR A 5 -2.90 -14.12 -7.98
C THR A 5 -3.75 -13.48 -6.89
N SER A 6 -3.26 -13.48 -5.65
CA SER A 6 -3.92 -12.80 -4.54
C SER A 6 -3.96 -11.29 -4.77
N GLN A 7 -5.17 -10.76 -4.99
CA GLN A 7 -5.41 -9.35 -5.22
C GLN A 7 -5.06 -8.47 -4.01
N THR A 8 -5.14 -9.01 -2.80
CA THR A 8 -4.77 -8.30 -1.56
C THR A 8 -3.26 -8.20 -1.43
N LEU A 9 -2.55 -9.31 -1.70
CA LEU A 9 -1.09 -9.34 -1.68
C LEU A 9 -0.52 -8.41 -2.75
N ASP A 10 -1.05 -8.46 -3.98
CA ASP A 10 -0.63 -7.56 -5.07
C ASP A 10 -0.72 -6.08 -4.64
N ARG A 11 -1.83 -5.67 -4.04
CA ARG A 11 -1.98 -4.28 -3.56
C ARG A 11 -1.00 -3.93 -2.46
N GLY A 12 -0.72 -4.84 -1.52
CA GLY A 12 0.30 -4.63 -0.50
C GLY A 12 1.69 -4.42 -1.11
N LEU A 13 2.07 -5.25 -2.09
CA LEU A 13 3.33 -5.10 -2.82
C LEU A 13 3.39 -3.78 -3.61
N ARG A 14 2.28 -3.35 -4.20
CA ARG A 14 2.20 -2.05 -4.89
C ARG A 14 2.34 -0.87 -3.92
N VAL A 15 1.79 -0.94 -2.70
CA VAL A 15 2.03 0.07 -1.66
C VAL A 15 3.52 0.22 -1.37
N LEU A 16 4.23 -0.89 -1.14
CA LEU A 16 5.66 -0.88 -0.85
C LEU A 16 6.48 -0.28 -1.99
N LYS A 17 6.18 -0.65 -3.24
CA LYS A 17 6.85 -0.07 -4.43
C LYS A 17 6.63 1.44 -4.52
N LEU A 18 5.39 1.90 -4.38
CA LEU A 18 5.06 3.33 -4.45
C LEU A 18 5.78 4.16 -3.37
N LEU A 19 5.89 3.61 -2.15
CA LEU A 19 6.62 4.27 -1.08
C LEU A 19 8.14 4.26 -1.32
N ALA A 20 8.70 3.15 -1.81
CA ALA A 20 10.13 3.05 -2.13
C ALA A 20 10.55 3.98 -3.27
N ASP A 21 9.65 4.26 -4.21
CA ASP A 21 9.89 5.17 -5.34
C ASP A 21 9.68 6.66 -4.97
N THR A 22 9.42 7.00 -3.69
CA THR A 22 9.13 8.38 -3.24
C THR A 22 9.98 8.79 -2.04
N ASP A 23 10.75 9.88 -2.17
CA ASP A 23 11.68 10.36 -1.12
C ASP A 23 11.00 10.96 0.12
N HIS A 24 9.72 11.35 0.04
CA HIS A 24 9.01 12.12 1.08
C HIS A 24 7.84 11.36 1.71
N GLY A 25 7.73 10.06 1.45
CA GLY A 25 6.54 9.27 1.80
C GLY A 25 5.30 9.65 0.98
N LEU A 26 4.17 9.02 1.28
CA LEU A 26 2.89 9.28 0.62
C LEU A 26 1.76 9.33 1.65
N THR A 27 0.81 10.23 1.45
CA THR A 27 -0.42 10.25 2.23
C THR A 27 -1.34 9.09 1.85
N VAL A 28 -2.25 8.74 2.76
CA VAL A 28 -3.31 7.73 2.50
C VAL A 28 -4.17 8.12 1.29
N THR A 29 -4.39 9.42 1.08
CA THR A 29 -5.14 9.92 -0.07
C THR A 29 -4.39 9.69 -1.38
N GLU A 30 -3.09 9.98 -1.43
CA GLU A 30 -2.27 9.75 -2.63
C GLU A 30 -2.15 8.26 -2.95
N LEU A 31 -1.96 7.40 -1.95
CA LEU A 31 -1.95 5.95 -2.13
C LEU A 31 -3.31 5.45 -2.65
N SER A 32 -4.42 5.95 -2.10
CA SER A 32 -5.78 5.61 -2.56
C SER A 32 -5.97 5.95 -4.04
N ASN A 33 -5.54 7.16 -4.45
CA ASN A 33 -5.62 7.60 -5.84
C ASN A 33 -4.72 6.76 -6.76
N LYS A 34 -3.45 6.53 -6.39
CA LYS A 34 -2.48 5.76 -7.19
C LYS A 34 -2.86 4.29 -7.33
N LEU A 35 -3.52 3.71 -6.33
CA LEU A 35 -3.95 2.31 -6.35
C LEU A 35 -5.35 2.11 -6.95
N GLY A 36 -6.13 3.18 -7.13
CA GLY A 36 -7.51 3.10 -7.61
C GLY A 36 -8.43 2.35 -6.63
N VAL A 37 -8.19 2.48 -5.32
CA VAL A 37 -8.99 1.82 -4.27
C VAL A 37 -9.40 2.82 -3.20
N ASN A 38 -10.49 2.52 -2.48
CA ASN A 38 -10.95 3.38 -1.38
C ASN A 38 -9.92 3.44 -0.23
N ARG A 39 -9.87 4.57 0.48
CA ARG A 39 -9.01 4.81 1.65
C ARG A 39 -9.10 3.70 2.71
N THR A 40 -10.28 3.10 2.94
CA THR A 40 -10.44 1.97 3.88
C THR A 40 -9.58 0.76 3.50
N VAL A 41 -9.43 0.47 2.20
CA VAL A 41 -8.53 -0.60 1.72
C VAL A 41 -7.08 -0.24 2.02
N VAL A 42 -6.68 1.01 1.73
CA VAL A 42 -5.33 1.51 2.00
C VAL A 42 -5.01 1.43 3.50
N TYR A 43 -5.92 1.85 4.37
CA TYR A 43 -5.75 1.75 5.83
C TYR A 43 -5.49 0.32 6.28
N ARG A 44 -6.24 -0.66 5.77
CA ARG A 44 -6.04 -2.07 6.12
C ARG A 44 -4.69 -2.60 5.64
N LEU A 45 -4.29 -2.25 4.42
CA LEU A 45 -2.97 -2.61 3.90
C LEU A 45 -1.85 -2.01 4.74
N LEU A 46 -1.93 -0.71 5.03
CA LEU A 46 -0.92 -0.02 5.85
C LEU A 46 -0.85 -0.59 7.26
N ALA A 47 -1.97 -0.89 7.91
CA ALA A 47 -1.99 -1.49 9.24
C ALA A 47 -1.27 -2.85 9.26
N THR A 48 -1.53 -3.71 8.27
CA THR A 48 -0.82 -4.99 8.16
C THR A 48 0.68 -4.78 7.88
N LEU A 49 1.04 -3.88 6.96
CA LEU A 49 2.45 -3.62 6.64
C LEU A 49 3.22 -3.01 7.82
N GLU A 50 2.57 -2.14 8.60
CA GLU A 50 3.11 -1.52 9.81
C GLU A 50 3.31 -2.56 10.91
N GLN A 51 2.37 -3.48 11.11
CA GLN A 51 2.53 -4.62 12.03
C GLN A 51 3.75 -5.50 11.69
N HIS A 52 4.14 -5.55 10.42
CA HIS A 52 5.33 -6.26 9.95
C HIS A 52 6.58 -5.37 9.85
N ALA A 53 6.53 -4.12 10.34
CA ALA A 53 7.61 -3.14 10.26
C ALA A 53 8.13 -2.86 8.84
N LEU A 54 7.28 -3.05 7.82
CA LEU A 54 7.62 -2.81 6.41
C LEU A 54 7.35 -1.37 5.98
N VAL A 55 6.50 -0.66 6.73
CA VAL A 55 6.23 0.77 6.56
C VAL A 55 6.18 1.43 7.93
N ARG A 56 6.39 2.75 7.96
CA ARG A 56 6.19 3.59 9.14
C ARG A 56 5.29 4.76 8.75
N ARG A 57 4.47 5.21 9.69
CA ARG A 57 3.74 6.47 9.58
C ARG A 57 4.50 7.55 10.34
N ASP A 58 4.85 8.62 9.65
CA ASP A 58 5.35 9.83 10.31
C ASP A 58 4.16 10.56 10.95
N LEU A 59 4.31 10.92 12.23
CA LEU A 59 3.32 11.65 13.03
C LEU A 59 3.59 13.15 12.99
#